data_AF-A0A8T1CEY4-F1
#
_entry.id   AF-A0A8T1CEY4-F1
#
_cell.length_a   1.000
_cell.length_b   1.000
_cell.length_c   1.000
_cell.angle_alpha   90.00
_cell.angle_beta   90.00
_cell.angle_gamma   90.00
#
_symmetry.space_group_name_H-M   'P 1'
#
loop_
_entity.id
_entity.type
_entity.pdbx_description
1 polymer ?
#
loop_
_entity_poly.entity_id
_entity_poly.type
_entity_poly.pdbx_seq_one_letter_code
_entity_poly.pdbx_strand_id
1 'polypeptide(L)'
;MRKVLLTFGCRRALAARGNVRAFSSRSSLPDGFRSPQAVADAVAAALAAESDARSAASRSKSQVPADPNQPPKLERRHLEGDVITNQNITVQQLMYPKNTPDWQLIKPEHFERVPTPKGWKAGLEKLQERIGVKFQDVTLLQSALTHHGCLPTNPVPEDVPVVRLSNRSLEFLGDSLLGAAAAGYVYQMLPRHQEGQLSRAKSALVNNDTLSKISADLGITDLLLWPPGFSEASGAPVIVKGRVTIAAGSVESLIAAIYLDQGMETAMNFVTTHILPRSVENATRDVIWEPIVELQNLLQGHYYGQPVYKYLPAPVSASEFTVELYVKGRPILKASAASYKLARGRAAEAAYWHFEKLLGPAP
;
A
#
# COMPACT_ATOMS: atom_id res chain seq x y z
N MET A 1 -12.21 49.71 62.15
CA MET A 1 -13.41 48.91 62.49
C MET A 1 -13.00 47.44 62.60
N ARG A 2 -12.97 46.92 63.86
CA ARG A 2 -13.40 45.59 64.38
C ARG A 2 -13.29 44.37 63.42
N LYS A 3 -12.85 43.16 63.78
CA LYS A 3 -12.31 42.41 64.96
C LYS A 3 -11.90 41.06 64.30
N VAL A 4 -10.67 40.56 64.29
CA VAL A 4 -9.93 39.83 65.34
C VAL A 4 -10.69 38.62 65.93
N LEU A 5 -10.12 37.42 65.73
CA LEU A 5 -9.83 36.31 66.69
C LEU A 5 -10.48 34.90 66.54
N LEU A 6 -9.58 33.90 66.40
CA LEU A 6 -9.41 32.61 67.15
C LEU A 6 -10.31 31.35 66.94
N THR A 7 -9.65 30.33 66.37
CA THR A 7 -9.36 28.95 66.89
C THR A 7 -10.37 27.83 67.17
N PHE A 8 -9.89 26.63 66.77
CA PHE A 8 -9.92 25.27 67.35
C PHE A 8 -11.25 24.63 67.78
N GLY A 9 -11.45 23.37 67.38
CA GLY A 9 -12.36 22.46 68.09
C GLY A 9 -12.73 21.20 67.32
N CYS A 10 -12.46 20.04 67.93
CA CYS A 10 -12.58 18.69 67.38
C CYS A 10 -13.95 18.04 67.72
N ARG A 11 -14.30 17.00 66.94
CA ARG A 11 -15.12 15.79 67.26
C ARG A 11 -16.59 15.65 66.80
N ARG A 12 -16.78 14.50 66.12
CA ARG A 12 -17.85 13.47 66.19
C ARG A 12 -19.24 13.71 65.57
N ALA A 13 -19.45 12.98 64.46
CA ALA A 13 -20.49 11.97 64.20
C ALA A 13 -21.94 12.21 64.66
N LEU A 14 -22.87 12.15 63.70
CA LEU A 14 -24.03 11.26 63.73
C LEU A 14 -24.73 11.22 62.36
N ALA A 15 -25.14 10.03 61.97
CA ALA A 15 -25.78 9.69 60.71
C ALA A 15 -27.26 10.10 60.67
N ALA A 16 -27.77 10.48 59.50
CA ALA A 16 -29.16 10.23 59.10
C ALA A 16 -29.33 10.37 57.58
N ARG A 17 -29.93 9.34 56.98
CA ARG A 17 -30.27 9.22 55.56
C ARG A 17 -31.44 10.15 55.18
N GLY A 18 -31.51 10.59 53.93
CA GLY A 18 -32.74 11.16 53.36
C GLY A 18 -32.62 11.76 51.96
N ASN A 19 -32.93 10.95 50.94
CA ASN A 19 -33.55 11.26 49.63
C ASN A 19 -33.07 12.45 48.78
N VAL A 20 -32.38 12.13 47.67
CA VAL A 20 -32.25 13.01 46.49
C VAL A 20 -33.35 12.67 45.49
N ARG A 21 -34.17 13.67 45.13
CA ARG A 21 -35.10 13.64 43.98
C ARG A 21 -34.40 14.10 42.71
N ALA A 22 -34.80 13.48 41.62
CA ALA A 22 -34.28 13.58 40.27
C ALA A 22 -34.50 14.95 39.59
N PHE A 23 -33.61 15.27 38.63
CA PHE A 23 -33.91 16.11 37.48
C PHE A 23 -33.51 15.37 36.20
N SER A 24 -34.46 15.32 35.27
CA SER A 24 -34.30 14.85 33.89
C SER A 24 -34.54 16.06 32.97
N SER A 25 -33.66 16.31 32.00
CA SER A 25 -33.98 16.15 30.56
C SER A 25 -33.03 16.93 29.62
N ARG A 26 -32.43 16.15 28.70
CA ARG A 26 -32.22 16.36 27.25
C ARG A 26 -31.42 17.57 26.73
N SER A 27 -30.24 17.28 26.16
CA SER A 27 -29.87 17.75 24.82
C SER A 27 -29.30 16.57 24.01
N SER A 28 -29.72 16.47 22.75
CA SER A 28 -29.56 15.33 21.83
C SER A 28 -28.20 15.33 21.14
N LEU A 29 -27.53 14.16 21.10
CA LEU A 29 -26.38 13.90 20.23
C LEU A 29 -26.84 13.64 18.77
N PRO A 30 -26.02 13.93 17.74
CA PRO A 30 -26.37 13.74 16.34
C PRO A 30 -26.43 12.26 15.90
N ASP A 31 -27.15 12.01 14.81
CA ASP A 31 -27.43 10.67 14.26
C ASP A 31 -26.16 9.88 13.89
N GLY A 32 -26.07 8.66 14.43
CA GLY A 32 -24.96 7.72 14.21
C GLY A 32 -24.18 7.31 15.46
N PHE A 33 -24.37 8.00 16.60
CA PHE A 33 -23.71 7.65 17.86
C PHE A 33 -24.55 6.66 18.68
N ARG A 34 -23.95 5.52 19.07
CA ARG A 34 -24.54 4.62 20.05
C ARG A 34 -24.62 5.32 21.41
N SER A 35 -25.74 5.18 22.11
CA SER A 35 -26.00 5.85 23.39
C SER A 35 -24.90 5.53 24.44
N PRO A 36 -24.67 6.40 25.44
CA PRO A 36 -23.73 6.11 26.53
C PRO A 36 -24.03 4.77 27.24
N GLN A 37 -25.31 4.40 27.30
CA GLN A 37 -25.76 3.11 27.82
C GLN A 37 -25.29 1.94 26.95
N ALA A 38 -25.37 2.06 25.62
CA ALA A 38 -24.92 1.02 24.69
C ALA A 38 -23.39 0.82 24.70
N VAL A 39 -22.62 1.86 25.03
CA VAL A 39 -21.16 1.75 25.24
C VAL A 39 -20.87 1.04 26.56
N ALA A 40 -21.60 1.38 27.63
CA ALA A 40 -21.48 0.70 28.92
C ALA A 40 -21.86 -0.79 28.83
N ASP A 41 -22.91 -1.12 28.08
CA ASP A 41 -23.36 -2.51 27.88
C ASP A 41 -22.36 -3.32 27.04
N ALA A 42 -21.73 -2.71 26.02
CA ALA A 42 -20.70 -3.36 25.22
C ALA A 42 -19.40 -3.63 26.02
N VAL A 43 -19.02 -2.71 26.90
CA VAL A 43 -17.86 -2.89 27.79
C VAL A 43 -18.16 -3.95 28.86
N ALA A 44 -19.38 -3.98 29.41
CA ALA A 44 -19.80 -5.02 30.35
C ALA A 44 -19.84 -6.42 29.70
N ALA A 45 -20.31 -6.53 28.45
CA ALA A 45 -20.31 -7.78 27.69
C ALA A 45 -18.90 -8.28 27.36
N ALA A 46 -17.96 -7.38 27.03
CA ALA A 46 -16.56 -7.74 26.77
C ALA A 46 -15.84 -8.24 28.04
N LEU A 47 -16.10 -7.61 29.20
CA LEU A 47 -15.54 -8.02 30.48
C LEU A 47 -16.13 -9.34 31.01
N ALA A 48 -17.39 -9.63 30.70
CA ALA A 48 -18.01 -10.92 30.99
C ALA A 48 -17.36 -12.06 30.18
N ALA A 49 -17.08 -11.83 28.89
CA ALA A 49 -16.41 -12.79 28.02
C ALA A 49 -14.95 -13.10 28.45
N GLU A 50 -14.23 -12.11 29.00
CA GLU A 50 -12.90 -12.32 29.59
C GLU A 50 -12.94 -13.12 30.91
N SER A 51 -14.05 -13.08 31.64
CA SER A 51 -14.21 -13.85 32.89
C SER A 51 -14.52 -15.33 32.64
N ASP A 52 -15.27 -15.64 31.58
CA ASP A 52 -15.57 -17.02 31.17
C ASP A 52 -14.34 -17.72 30.56
N ALA A 53 -13.46 -16.98 29.87
CA ALA A 53 -12.19 -17.50 29.36
C ALA A 53 -11.19 -17.87 30.48
N ARG A 54 -11.33 -17.29 31.69
CA ARG A 54 -10.46 -17.59 32.85
C ARG A 54 -10.95 -18.75 33.72
N SER A 55 -12.19 -19.22 33.53
CA SER A 55 -12.74 -20.36 34.29
C SER A 55 -12.56 -21.71 33.58
N ALA A 56 -12.22 -21.71 32.28
CA ALA A 56 -11.94 -22.93 31.51
C ALA A 56 -10.46 -23.42 31.63
N ALA A 57 -9.59 -22.65 32.28
CA ALA A 57 -8.17 -22.98 32.45
C ALA A 57 -7.88 -23.62 33.83
N SER A 58 -8.57 -24.70 34.18
CA SER A 58 -8.21 -25.52 35.35
C SER A 58 -8.75 -26.95 35.24
N ARG A 59 -8.34 -27.70 34.21
CA ARG A 59 -8.30 -29.18 34.27
C ARG A 59 -7.09 -29.67 33.47
N SER A 60 -6.00 -29.95 34.18
CA SER A 60 -4.89 -30.75 33.65
C SER A 60 -5.28 -32.23 33.67
N LYS A 61 -4.78 -32.99 32.69
CA LYS A 61 -3.92 -34.17 32.95
C LYS A 61 -3.45 -34.84 31.65
N SER A 62 -2.22 -35.35 31.74
CA SER A 62 -1.58 -36.38 30.90
C SER A 62 -0.94 -35.92 29.57
N GLN A 63 0.31 -35.46 29.64
CA GLN A 63 1.26 -35.56 28.54
C GLN A 63 2.26 -36.69 28.82
N VAL A 64 2.31 -37.64 27.90
CA VAL A 64 3.39 -38.62 27.69
C VAL A 64 4.59 -37.87 27.07
N PRO A 65 5.86 -38.22 27.33
CA PRO A 65 6.99 -37.50 26.76
C PRO A 65 7.05 -37.70 25.25
N ALA A 66 7.14 -36.60 24.49
CA ALA A 66 7.25 -36.61 23.04
C ALA A 66 8.68 -36.99 22.59
N ASP A 67 8.75 -37.91 21.64
CA ASP A 67 9.97 -38.35 20.93
C ASP A 67 10.59 -37.18 20.13
N PRO A 68 11.88 -36.86 20.30
CA PRO A 68 12.54 -35.72 19.65
C PRO A 68 12.72 -35.84 18.12
N ASN A 69 12.29 -36.94 17.47
CA ASN A 69 12.47 -37.16 16.03
C ASN A 69 11.22 -36.99 15.14
N GLN A 70 10.12 -36.39 15.62
CA GLN A 70 8.98 -36.06 14.75
C GLN A 70 8.83 -34.54 14.49
N PRO A 71 8.76 -34.09 13.22
CA PRO A 71 8.50 -32.68 12.92
C PRO A 71 7.06 -32.33 13.31
N PRO A 72 6.82 -31.10 13.81
CA PRO A 72 5.50 -30.72 14.30
C PRO A 72 4.48 -30.68 13.15
N LYS A 73 3.41 -31.46 13.29
CA LYS A 73 2.26 -31.43 12.39
C LYS A 73 1.46 -30.15 12.64
N LEU A 74 1.68 -29.14 11.82
CA LEU A 74 0.83 -27.95 11.76
C LEU A 74 -0.50 -28.32 11.09
N GLU A 75 -1.56 -28.49 11.87
CA GLU A 75 -2.91 -28.61 11.32
C GLU A 75 -3.38 -27.24 10.81
N ARG A 76 -3.34 -27.06 9.48
CA ARG A 76 -3.93 -25.90 8.81
C ARG A 76 -5.45 -26.07 8.79
N ARG A 77 -6.18 -25.10 9.34
CA ARG A 77 -7.63 -24.98 9.14
C ARG A 77 -7.90 -24.90 7.63
N HIS A 78 -8.73 -25.82 7.14
CA HIS A 78 -9.13 -25.91 5.74
C HIS A 78 -9.85 -24.61 5.34
N LEU A 79 -9.32 -23.93 4.33
CA LEU A 79 -10.06 -22.93 3.54
C LEU A 79 -10.77 -23.75 2.45
N GLU A 80 -12.05 -24.03 2.59
CA GLU A 80 -12.80 -24.79 1.58
C GLU A 80 -12.82 -24.03 0.23
N GLY A 81 -12.52 -24.73 -0.87
CA GLY A 81 -12.75 -24.27 -2.25
C GLY A 81 -11.53 -24.39 -3.17
N ASP A 82 -10.51 -23.55 -2.96
CA ASP A 82 -9.34 -23.40 -3.84
C ASP A 82 -8.04 -23.42 -3.00
N VAL A 83 -7.81 -24.50 -2.25
CA VAL A 83 -6.59 -24.62 -1.46
C VAL A 83 -5.42 -24.80 -2.42
N ILE A 84 -4.37 -23.97 -2.23
CA ILE A 84 -2.99 -24.27 -2.66
C ILE A 84 -2.76 -25.76 -2.41
N THR A 85 -2.72 -26.56 -3.47
CA THR A 85 -2.62 -28.01 -3.36
C THR A 85 -1.42 -28.37 -2.47
N ASN A 86 -1.42 -29.54 -1.83
CA ASN A 86 -0.23 -30.04 -1.11
C ASN A 86 0.97 -30.34 -2.05
N GLN A 87 0.95 -29.84 -3.29
CA GLN A 87 2.05 -29.96 -4.22
C GLN A 87 3.17 -28.99 -3.80
N ASN A 88 4.33 -29.56 -3.53
CA ASN A 88 5.52 -28.79 -3.21
C ASN A 88 6.12 -28.21 -4.50
N ILE A 89 6.29 -26.88 -4.55
CA ILE A 89 7.05 -26.21 -5.61
C ILE A 89 8.52 -26.20 -5.17
N THR A 90 9.41 -26.77 -6.00
CA THR A 90 10.85 -26.72 -5.75
C THR A 90 11.43 -25.34 -6.10
N VAL A 91 12.61 -25.01 -5.55
CA VAL A 91 13.33 -23.77 -5.90
C VAL A 91 13.57 -23.68 -7.41
N GLN A 92 13.92 -24.80 -8.07
CA GLN A 92 14.16 -24.81 -9.51
C GLN A 92 12.90 -24.49 -10.31
N GLN A 93 11.74 -24.99 -9.88
CA GLN A 93 10.46 -24.68 -10.52
C GLN A 93 10.04 -23.23 -10.31
N LEU A 94 10.32 -22.67 -9.12
CA LEU A 94 10.07 -21.26 -8.86
C LEU A 94 11.02 -20.36 -9.67
N MET A 95 12.30 -20.71 -9.78
CA MET A 95 13.26 -19.89 -10.53
C MET A 95 13.07 -20.00 -12.04
N TYR A 96 12.57 -21.13 -12.54
CA TYR A 96 12.40 -21.41 -13.97
C TYR A 96 11.02 -22.08 -14.24
N PRO A 97 9.92 -21.31 -14.15
CA PRO A 97 8.56 -21.85 -14.32
C PRO A 97 8.38 -22.60 -15.64
N LYS A 98 9.00 -22.14 -16.73
CA LYS A 98 8.96 -22.80 -18.06
C LYS A 98 9.24 -24.31 -18.04
N ASN A 99 10.05 -24.79 -17.08
CA ASN A 99 10.40 -26.21 -16.98
C ASN A 99 9.26 -27.07 -16.41
N THR A 100 8.14 -26.45 -16.01
CA THR A 100 6.94 -27.11 -15.47
C THR A 100 5.72 -26.66 -16.28
N PRO A 101 5.50 -27.14 -17.51
CA PRO A 101 4.54 -26.54 -18.43
C PRO A 101 3.08 -26.63 -17.97
N ASP A 102 2.74 -27.47 -16.99
CA ASP A 102 1.37 -27.70 -16.50
C ASP A 102 0.66 -26.41 -16.02
N TRP A 103 1.41 -25.35 -15.66
CA TRP A 103 0.80 -24.07 -15.31
C TRP A 103 0.33 -23.26 -16.52
N GLN A 104 0.85 -23.51 -17.73
CA GLN A 104 0.51 -22.78 -18.94
C GLN A 104 -0.71 -23.41 -19.61
N LEU A 105 -1.86 -22.77 -19.39
CA LEU A 105 -3.17 -23.24 -19.89
C LEU A 105 -3.54 -22.60 -21.22
N ILE A 106 -2.88 -21.51 -21.60
CA ILE A 106 -3.17 -20.78 -22.83
C ILE A 106 -2.30 -21.31 -23.97
N LYS A 107 -2.93 -21.53 -25.12
CA LYS A 107 -2.30 -21.98 -26.36
C LYS A 107 -2.44 -20.92 -27.45
N PRO A 108 -1.60 -20.97 -28.50
CA PRO A 108 -1.69 -20.01 -29.62
C PRO A 108 -3.09 -19.95 -30.28
N GLU A 109 -3.79 -21.08 -30.37
CA GLU A 109 -5.15 -21.17 -30.93
C GLU A 109 -6.18 -20.34 -30.15
N HIS A 110 -5.98 -20.13 -28.84
CA HIS A 110 -6.87 -19.33 -28.01
C HIS A 110 -6.83 -17.82 -28.37
N PHE A 111 -5.78 -17.37 -29.04
CA PHE A 111 -5.66 -15.99 -29.52
C PHE A 111 -6.32 -15.74 -30.89
N GLU A 112 -6.76 -16.79 -31.60
CA GLU A 112 -7.37 -16.64 -32.93
C GLU A 112 -8.65 -15.80 -32.92
N ARG A 113 -9.39 -15.85 -31.81
CA ARG A 113 -10.64 -15.09 -31.62
C ARG A 113 -10.42 -13.72 -31.00
N VAL A 114 -9.21 -13.38 -30.60
CA VAL A 114 -8.90 -12.08 -30.00
C VAL A 114 -8.73 -11.06 -31.13
N PRO A 115 -9.51 -9.96 -31.15
CA PRO A 115 -9.40 -8.94 -32.20
C PRO A 115 -8.05 -8.22 -32.06
N THR A 116 -7.23 -8.27 -33.11
CA THR A 116 -5.90 -7.67 -33.13
C THR A 116 -5.77 -6.65 -34.27
N PRO A 117 -5.10 -5.49 -34.05
CA PRO A 117 -4.85 -4.53 -35.11
C PRO A 117 -3.98 -5.10 -36.24
N LYS A 118 -4.12 -4.53 -37.45
CA LYS A 118 -3.25 -4.89 -38.58
C LYS A 118 -1.78 -4.61 -38.22
N GLY A 119 -0.90 -5.58 -38.47
CA GLY A 119 0.53 -5.44 -38.19
C GLY A 119 0.93 -5.66 -36.73
N TRP A 120 -0.01 -6.04 -35.85
CA TRP A 120 0.29 -6.24 -34.42
C TRP A 120 1.42 -7.24 -34.19
N LYS A 121 1.41 -8.40 -34.90
CA LYS A 121 2.48 -9.41 -34.80
C LYS A 121 3.88 -8.86 -35.13
N ALA A 122 4.00 -8.06 -36.19
CA ALA A 122 5.27 -7.40 -36.55
C ALA A 122 5.68 -6.34 -35.50
N GLY A 123 4.69 -5.70 -34.86
CA GLY A 123 4.93 -4.84 -33.70
C GLY A 123 5.50 -5.59 -32.50
N LEU A 124 4.97 -6.77 -32.19
CA LEU A 124 5.50 -7.65 -31.13
C LEU A 124 6.94 -8.09 -31.41
N GLU A 125 7.27 -8.39 -32.67
CA GLU A 125 8.65 -8.72 -33.07
C GLU A 125 9.60 -7.54 -32.81
N LYS A 126 9.21 -6.32 -33.23
CA LYS A 126 9.99 -5.10 -32.97
C LYS A 126 10.13 -4.79 -31.48
N LEU A 127 9.09 -5.07 -30.68
CA LEU A 127 9.16 -4.89 -29.24
C LEU A 127 10.21 -5.82 -28.63
N GLN A 128 10.22 -7.10 -29.03
CA GLN A 128 11.21 -8.08 -28.57
C GLN A 128 12.65 -7.66 -28.90
N GLU A 129 12.88 -7.12 -30.10
CA GLU A 129 14.18 -6.54 -30.48
C GLU A 129 14.56 -5.35 -29.59
N ARG A 130 13.61 -4.44 -29.34
CA ARG A 130 13.83 -3.23 -28.54
C ARG A 130 14.14 -3.53 -27.07
N ILE A 131 13.47 -4.51 -26.48
CA ILE A 131 13.69 -4.93 -25.09
C ILE A 131 14.83 -5.95 -24.95
N GLY A 132 15.39 -6.44 -26.07
CA GLY A 132 16.46 -7.44 -26.06
C GLY A 132 16.03 -8.82 -25.54
N VAL A 133 14.72 -9.13 -25.53
CA VAL A 133 14.18 -10.41 -25.05
C VAL A 133 13.34 -11.05 -26.15
N LYS A 134 13.79 -12.20 -26.64
CA LYS A 134 13.06 -13.01 -27.63
C LYS A 134 12.31 -14.13 -26.92
N PHE A 135 10.98 -14.07 -26.95
CA PHE A 135 10.10 -15.05 -26.31
C PHE A 135 10.16 -16.41 -27.00
N GLN A 136 10.16 -17.47 -26.21
CA GLN A 136 9.98 -18.84 -26.69
C GLN A 136 8.48 -19.12 -26.85
N ASP A 137 7.69 -18.75 -25.85
CA ASP A 137 6.24 -18.75 -25.88
C ASP A 137 5.69 -17.32 -26.05
N VAL A 138 5.41 -16.96 -27.31
CA VAL A 138 4.86 -15.64 -27.67
C VAL A 138 3.47 -15.41 -27.06
N THR A 139 2.75 -16.45 -26.64
CA THR A 139 1.41 -16.29 -26.03
C THR A 139 1.49 -15.52 -24.71
N LEU A 140 2.59 -15.63 -23.97
CA LEU A 140 2.82 -14.86 -22.75
C LEU A 140 2.93 -13.36 -23.03
N LEU A 141 3.64 -13.00 -24.10
CA LEU A 141 3.74 -11.62 -24.56
C LEU A 141 2.38 -11.10 -25.04
N GLN A 142 1.64 -11.92 -25.78
CA GLN A 142 0.28 -11.56 -26.23
C GLN A 142 -0.67 -11.34 -25.05
N SER A 143 -0.66 -12.24 -24.06
CA SER A 143 -1.45 -12.09 -22.83
C SER A 143 -1.06 -10.81 -22.08
N ALA A 144 0.24 -10.53 -21.92
CA ALA A 144 0.73 -9.34 -21.23
C ALA A 144 0.24 -8.03 -21.85
N LEU A 145 0.04 -8.00 -23.17
CA LEU A 145 -0.43 -6.84 -23.92
C LEU A 145 -1.93 -6.85 -24.20
N THR A 146 -2.67 -7.83 -23.67
CA THR A 146 -4.12 -7.94 -23.84
C THR A 146 -4.82 -7.57 -22.54
N HIS A 147 -5.45 -6.40 -22.48
CA HIS A 147 -6.21 -6.03 -21.29
C HIS A 147 -7.51 -6.83 -21.18
N HIS A 148 -7.84 -7.36 -20.01
CA HIS A 148 -9.05 -8.20 -19.82
C HIS A 148 -10.35 -7.59 -20.36
N GLY A 149 -10.51 -6.26 -20.25
CA GLY A 149 -11.66 -5.51 -20.76
C GLY A 149 -11.76 -5.38 -22.29
N CYS A 150 -10.80 -5.86 -23.07
CA CYS A 150 -10.89 -5.90 -24.54
C CYS A 150 -11.24 -7.29 -25.09
N LEU A 151 -11.35 -8.31 -24.23
CA LEU A 151 -11.68 -9.67 -24.65
C LEU A 151 -13.15 -9.74 -25.11
N PRO A 152 -13.44 -10.45 -26.22
CA PRO A 152 -14.81 -10.65 -26.67
C PRO A 152 -15.57 -11.59 -25.73
N THR A 153 -16.89 -11.65 -25.89
CA THR A 153 -17.73 -12.65 -25.20
C THR A 153 -17.32 -14.06 -25.66
N ASN A 154 -16.96 -14.93 -24.71
CA ASN A 154 -16.54 -16.32 -24.93
C ASN A 154 -15.34 -16.47 -25.91
N PRO A 155 -14.16 -15.91 -25.57
CA PRO A 155 -12.99 -15.94 -26.45
C PRO A 155 -12.36 -17.34 -26.55
N VAL A 156 -12.62 -18.21 -25.57
CA VAL A 156 -12.07 -19.57 -25.44
C VAL A 156 -13.16 -20.56 -25.02
N PRO A 157 -12.92 -21.87 -25.18
CA PRO A 157 -13.78 -22.92 -24.63
C PRO A 157 -14.03 -22.77 -23.12
N GLU A 158 -15.15 -23.31 -22.61
CA GLU A 158 -15.57 -23.16 -21.20
C GLU A 158 -14.59 -23.76 -20.18
N ASP A 159 -13.78 -24.74 -20.59
CA ASP A 159 -12.76 -25.39 -19.77
C ASP A 159 -11.45 -24.58 -19.65
N VAL A 160 -11.30 -23.49 -20.41
CA VAL A 160 -10.11 -22.65 -20.40
C VAL A 160 -10.35 -21.38 -19.57
N PRO A 161 -9.49 -21.07 -18.58
CA PRO A 161 -9.68 -19.88 -17.75
C PRO A 161 -9.36 -18.60 -18.55
N VAL A 162 -10.41 -17.91 -19.00
CA VAL A 162 -10.36 -16.62 -19.73
C VAL A 162 -9.40 -15.61 -19.12
N VAL A 163 -9.31 -15.55 -17.80
CA VAL A 163 -8.44 -14.59 -17.09
C VAL A 163 -6.97 -14.72 -17.50
N ARG A 164 -6.51 -15.93 -17.86
CA ARG A 164 -5.12 -16.23 -18.28
C ARG A 164 -4.81 -15.78 -19.72
N LEU A 165 -5.83 -15.53 -20.53
CA LEU A 165 -5.70 -14.93 -21.87
C LEU A 165 -5.41 -13.42 -21.81
N SER A 166 -5.58 -12.82 -20.64
CA SER A 166 -5.36 -11.39 -20.41
C SER A 166 -4.19 -11.13 -19.47
N ASN A 167 -3.82 -9.86 -19.40
CA ASN A 167 -2.74 -9.37 -18.57
C ASN A 167 -3.02 -9.48 -17.07
N ARG A 168 -4.27 -9.64 -16.62
CA ARG A 168 -4.65 -9.50 -15.20
C ARG A 168 -3.91 -10.45 -14.25
N SER A 169 -3.74 -11.73 -14.60
CA SER A 169 -2.96 -12.65 -13.77
C SER A 169 -1.45 -12.37 -13.82
N LEU A 170 -0.97 -11.86 -14.96
CA LEU A 170 0.43 -11.48 -15.14
C LEU A 170 0.76 -10.19 -14.38
N GLU A 171 -0.13 -9.21 -14.37
CA GLU A 171 -0.04 -7.95 -13.62
C GLU A 171 0.21 -8.24 -12.13
N PHE A 172 -0.60 -9.11 -11.53
CA PHE A 172 -0.44 -9.52 -10.13
C PHE A 172 0.96 -10.09 -9.82
N LEU A 173 1.44 -11.00 -10.66
CA LEU A 173 2.76 -11.60 -10.49
C LEU A 173 3.88 -10.59 -10.76
N GLY A 174 3.68 -9.73 -11.75
CA GLY A 174 4.59 -8.70 -12.20
C GLY A 174 4.82 -7.61 -11.17
N ASP A 175 3.76 -7.12 -10.54
CA ASP A 175 3.81 -6.15 -9.43
C ASP A 175 4.65 -6.72 -8.27
N SER A 176 4.45 -8.00 -7.93
CA SER A 176 5.24 -8.66 -6.88
C SER A 176 6.74 -8.73 -7.22
N LEU A 177 7.07 -9.11 -8.46
CA LEU A 177 8.45 -9.20 -8.94
C LEU A 177 9.12 -7.82 -9.00
N LEU A 178 8.45 -6.85 -9.60
CA LEU A 178 8.93 -5.47 -9.70
C LEU A 178 9.07 -4.84 -8.31
N GLY A 179 8.12 -5.08 -7.43
CA GLY A 179 8.12 -4.61 -6.06
C GLY A 179 9.28 -5.16 -5.24
N ALA A 180 9.67 -6.42 -5.46
CA ALA A 180 10.85 -7.04 -4.84
C ALA A 180 12.15 -6.43 -5.40
N ALA A 181 12.25 -6.30 -6.72
CA ALA A 181 13.42 -5.70 -7.39
C ALA A 181 13.64 -4.25 -6.95
N ALA A 182 12.57 -3.44 -6.93
CA ALA A 182 12.63 -2.05 -6.49
C ALA A 182 12.99 -1.94 -5.00
N ALA A 183 12.44 -2.82 -4.14
CA ALA A 183 12.81 -2.87 -2.72
C ALA A 183 14.30 -3.18 -2.53
N GLY A 184 14.82 -4.18 -3.25
CA GLY A 184 16.24 -4.53 -3.24
C GLY A 184 17.12 -3.37 -3.74
N TYR A 185 16.71 -2.71 -4.81
CA TYR A 185 17.40 -1.54 -5.35
C TYR A 185 17.49 -0.40 -4.35
N VAL A 186 16.36 0.03 -3.76
CA VAL A 186 16.37 1.14 -2.79
C VAL A 186 17.13 0.80 -1.51
N TYR A 187 17.03 -0.45 -1.04
CA TYR A 187 17.76 -0.89 0.15
C TYR A 187 19.28 -0.79 -0.04
N GLN A 188 19.77 -1.17 -1.22
CA GLN A 188 21.20 -1.09 -1.54
C GLN A 188 21.67 0.34 -1.82
N MET A 189 20.85 1.15 -2.50
CA MET A 189 21.22 2.51 -2.90
C MET A 189 21.05 3.55 -1.78
N LEU A 190 20.19 3.28 -0.79
CA LEU A 190 19.87 4.19 0.31
C LEU A 190 20.14 3.55 1.69
N PRO A 191 21.37 3.09 1.99
CA PRO A 191 21.67 2.27 3.17
C PRO A 191 21.47 2.97 4.52
N ARG A 192 21.30 4.30 4.52
CA ARG A 192 21.07 5.12 5.72
C ARG A 192 19.59 5.47 5.95
N HIS A 193 18.72 5.11 5.02
CA HIS A 193 17.30 5.47 5.10
C HIS A 193 16.54 4.49 5.99
N GLN A 194 15.57 5.01 6.74
CA GLN A 194 14.67 4.21 7.58
C GLN A 194 13.56 3.56 6.73
N GLU A 195 12.90 2.54 7.29
CA GLU A 195 11.82 1.78 6.61
C GLU A 195 10.81 2.68 5.90
N GLY A 196 10.25 3.69 6.57
CA GLY A 196 9.26 4.58 5.96
C GLY A 196 9.81 5.42 4.79
N GLN A 197 11.10 5.75 4.79
CA GLN A 197 11.76 6.44 3.68
C GLN A 197 12.04 5.47 2.52
N LEU A 198 12.47 4.24 2.80
CA LEU A 198 12.66 3.20 1.80
C LEU A 198 11.34 2.81 1.12
N SER A 199 10.28 2.64 1.89
CA SER A 199 8.92 2.37 1.39
C SER A 199 8.44 3.49 0.46
N ARG A 200 8.68 4.77 0.81
CA ARG A 200 8.37 5.91 -0.06
C ARG A 200 9.21 5.93 -1.33
N ALA A 201 10.53 5.75 -1.22
CA ALA A 201 11.42 5.68 -2.38
C ALA A 201 11.00 4.56 -3.33
N LYS A 202 10.66 3.38 -2.80
CA LYS A 202 10.11 2.27 -3.58
C LYS A 202 8.84 2.71 -4.32
N SER A 203 7.84 3.25 -3.61
CA SER A 203 6.58 3.70 -4.23
C SER A 203 6.78 4.80 -5.27
N ALA A 204 7.80 5.64 -5.12
CA ALA A 204 8.17 6.65 -6.11
C ALA A 204 8.65 6.03 -7.43
N LEU A 205 9.39 4.91 -7.36
CA LEU A 205 9.97 4.24 -8.53
C LEU A 205 8.96 3.39 -9.31
N VAL A 206 7.96 2.83 -8.63
CA VAL A 206 7.04 1.84 -9.23
C VAL A 206 5.56 2.26 -9.20
N ASN A 207 5.27 3.57 -9.19
CA ASN A 207 3.90 4.05 -9.30
C ASN A 207 3.39 4.06 -10.76
N ASN A 208 2.06 4.08 -10.90
CA ASN A 208 1.40 4.03 -12.22
C ASN A 208 1.85 5.15 -13.16
N ASP A 209 2.06 6.37 -12.66
CA ASP A 209 2.50 7.49 -13.51
C ASP A 209 3.89 7.23 -14.10
N THR A 210 4.80 6.70 -13.30
CA THR A 210 6.17 6.32 -13.71
C THR A 210 6.13 5.16 -14.69
N LEU A 211 5.41 4.08 -14.36
CA LEU A 211 5.31 2.90 -15.22
C LEU A 211 4.59 3.19 -16.53
N SER A 212 3.57 4.06 -16.53
CA SER A 212 2.90 4.49 -17.77
C SER A 212 3.83 5.25 -18.71
N LYS A 213 4.74 6.08 -18.19
CA LYS A 213 5.76 6.76 -19.02
C LYS A 213 6.75 5.75 -19.59
N ILE A 214 7.23 4.81 -18.76
CA ILE A 214 8.11 3.72 -19.20
C ILE A 214 7.43 2.87 -20.29
N SER A 215 6.14 2.59 -20.15
CA SER A 215 5.33 1.89 -21.15
C SER A 215 5.34 2.62 -22.50
N ALA A 216 5.22 3.95 -22.49
CA ALA A 216 5.33 4.77 -23.71
C ALA A 216 6.76 4.77 -24.29
N ASP A 217 7.78 4.95 -23.45
CA ASP A 217 9.19 4.97 -23.87
C ASP A 217 9.62 3.64 -24.53
N LEU A 218 9.12 2.51 -24.01
CA LEU A 218 9.37 1.20 -24.57
C LEU A 218 8.47 0.89 -25.78
N GLY A 219 7.46 1.72 -26.08
CA GLY A 219 6.48 1.48 -27.16
C GLY A 219 5.50 0.35 -26.85
N ILE A 220 5.32 0.01 -25.58
CA ILE A 220 4.33 -0.98 -25.11
C ILE A 220 2.91 -0.42 -25.29
N THR A 221 2.72 0.87 -24.98
CA THR A 221 1.44 1.59 -25.11
C THR A 221 0.81 1.44 -26.50
N ASP A 222 1.63 1.42 -27.56
CA ASP A 222 1.19 1.34 -28.96
C ASP A 222 0.73 -0.07 -29.37
N LEU A 223 1.18 -1.08 -28.63
CA LEU A 223 0.88 -2.49 -28.88
C LEU A 223 -0.19 -3.04 -27.93
N LEU A 224 -0.64 -2.25 -26.97
CA LEU A 224 -1.63 -2.66 -26.00
C LEU A 224 -3.01 -2.78 -26.63
N LEU A 225 -3.70 -3.88 -26.37
CA LEU A 225 -5.11 -4.03 -26.72
C LEU A 225 -5.96 -3.38 -25.63
N TRP A 226 -6.35 -2.13 -25.90
CA TRP A 226 -7.12 -1.29 -24.99
C TRP A 226 -8.58 -1.74 -24.87
N PRO A 227 -9.22 -1.55 -23.70
CA PRO A 227 -10.68 -1.61 -23.60
C PRO A 227 -11.36 -0.57 -24.50
N PRO A 228 -12.62 -0.82 -24.90
CA PRO A 228 -13.40 0.15 -25.65
C PRO A 228 -13.42 1.54 -24.98
N GLY A 229 -13.11 2.58 -25.73
CA GLY A 229 -13.08 3.97 -25.25
C GLY A 229 -11.79 4.41 -24.55
N PHE A 230 -10.79 3.54 -24.43
CA PHE A 230 -9.49 3.86 -23.83
C PHE A 230 -8.36 4.01 -24.85
N SER A 231 -8.61 3.84 -26.15
CA SER A 231 -7.60 3.91 -27.21
C SER A 231 -7.12 5.33 -27.53
N GLU A 232 -7.93 6.36 -27.22
CA GLU A 232 -7.57 7.78 -27.40
C GLU A 232 -6.82 8.34 -26.19
N ALA A 233 -5.73 9.08 -26.43
CA ALA A 233 -4.92 9.67 -25.36
C ALA A 233 -5.61 10.88 -24.70
N SER A 234 -6.59 11.49 -25.37
CA SER A 234 -7.42 12.58 -24.85
C SER A 234 -8.78 12.07 -24.38
N GLY A 235 -9.32 12.67 -23.32
CA GLY A 235 -10.65 12.34 -22.84
C GLY A 235 -10.96 12.94 -21.48
N ALA A 236 -12.08 12.52 -20.88
CA ALA A 236 -12.42 12.89 -19.51
C ALA A 236 -11.29 12.47 -18.53
N PRO A 237 -11.08 13.19 -17.41
CA PRO A 237 -10.01 12.87 -16.46
C PRO A 237 -9.99 11.41 -15.97
N VAL A 238 -11.16 10.77 -15.87
CA VAL A 238 -11.30 9.35 -15.51
C VAL A 238 -10.69 8.42 -16.56
N ILE A 239 -10.87 8.74 -17.85
CA ILE A 239 -10.31 7.96 -18.96
C ILE A 239 -8.79 8.10 -18.98
N VAL A 240 -8.29 9.34 -18.84
CA VAL A 240 -6.85 9.61 -18.78
C VAL A 240 -6.19 8.84 -17.63
N LYS A 241 -6.79 8.89 -16.42
CA LYS A 241 -6.29 8.15 -15.27
C LYS A 241 -6.38 6.62 -15.48
N GLY A 242 -7.46 6.15 -16.08
CA GLY A 242 -7.61 4.73 -16.42
C GLY A 242 -6.55 4.25 -17.39
N ARG A 243 -6.18 5.07 -18.38
CA ARG A 243 -5.10 4.76 -19.33
C ARG A 243 -3.75 4.60 -18.63
N VAL A 244 -3.44 5.49 -17.70
CA VAL A 244 -2.21 5.43 -16.89
C VAL A 244 -2.14 4.11 -16.13
N THR A 245 -3.23 3.71 -15.45
CA THR A 245 -3.29 2.43 -14.73
C THR A 245 -3.12 1.23 -15.66
N ILE A 246 -3.81 1.23 -16.81
CA ILE A 246 -3.76 0.13 -17.77
C ILE A 246 -2.35 -0.01 -18.40
N ALA A 247 -1.71 1.11 -18.75
CA ALA A 247 -0.35 1.11 -19.29
C ALA A 247 0.71 0.71 -18.26
N ALA A 248 0.51 1.05 -16.98
CA ALA A 248 1.37 0.59 -15.89
C ALA A 248 1.26 -0.93 -15.71
N GLY A 249 0.04 -1.46 -15.64
CA GLY A 249 -0.21 -2.89 -15.46
C GLY A 249 0.34 -3.74 -16.61
N SER A 250 0.46 -3.20 -17.83
CA SER A 250 1.09 -3.92 -18.95
C SER A 250 2.61 -4.05 -18.82
N VAL A 251 3.28 -3.07 -18.20
CA VAL A 251 4.72 -3.17 -17.87
C VAL A 251 4.94 -4.27 -16.84
N GLU A 252 4.14 -4.30 -15.78
CA GLU A 252 4.18 -5.36 -14.77
C GLU A 252 3.92 -6.73 -15.40
N SER A 253 2.88 -6.81 -16.24
CA SER A 253 2.54 -8.05 -16.95
C SER A 253 3.66 -8.53 -17.87
N LEU A 254 4.39 -7.62 -18.52
CA LEU A 254 5.54 -7.97 -19.34
C LEU A 254 6.67 -8.57 -18.49
N ILE A 255 6.94 -8.01 -17.30
CA ILE A 255 7.93 -8.56 -16.36
C ILE A 255 7.56 -10.00 -15.98
N ALA A 256 6.29 -10.24 -15.65
CA ALA A 256 5.80 -11.59 -15.35
C ALA A 256 5.91 -12.53 -16.56
N ALA A 257 5.58 -12.07 -17.76
CA ALA A 257 5.71 -12.85 -18.98
C ALA A 257 7.16 -13.29 -19.23
N ILE A 258 8.14 -12.39 -19.06
CA ILE A 258 9.58 -12.70 -19.19
C ILE A 258 10.00 -13.73 -18.13
N TYR A 259 9.55 -13.56 -16.89
CA TYR A 259 9.84 -14.50 -15.80
C TYR A 259 9.31 -15.90 -16.09
N LEU A 260 8.07 -16.00 -16.57
CA LEU A 260 7.45 -17.28 -16.89
C LEU A 260 8.10 -17.96 -18.10
N ASP A 261 8.52 -17.20 -19.11
CA ASP A 261 9.15 -17.71 -20.35
C ASP A 261 10.62 -18.10 -20.15
N GLN A 262 11.40 -17.33 -19.37
CA GLN A 262 12.87 -17.45 -19.35
C GLN A 262 13.47 -17.60 -17.95
N GLY A 263 12.71 -17.31 -16.90
CA GLY A 263 13.13 -17.45 -15.50
C GLY A 263 13.47 -16.13 -14.82
N MET A 264 13.75 -16.24 -13.52
CA MET A 264 13.96 -15.10 -12.61
C MET A 264 15.10 -14.20 -13.04
N GLU A 265 16.23 -14.76 -13.46
CA GLU A 265 17.42 -13.99 -13.82
C GLU A 265 17.16 -13.05 -15.01
N THR A 266 16.55 -13.55 -16.08
CA THR A 266 16.20 -12.74 -17.26
C THR A 266 15.21 -11.64 -16.91
N ALA A 267 14.19 -11.94 -16.08
CA ALA A 267 13.22 -10.94 -15.65
C ALA A 267 13.87 -9.83 -14.81
N MET A 268 14.74 -10.19 -13.86
CA MET A 268 15.46 -9.22 -13.05
C MET A 268 16.43 -8.38 -13.90
N ASN A 269 17.12 -8.99 -14.87
CA ASN A 269 17.97 -8.27 -15.80
C ASN A 269 17.17 -7.25 -16.63
N PHE A 270 15.97 -7.63 -17.12
CA PHE A 270 15.09 -6.69 -17.81
C PHE A 270 14.68 -5.53 -16.89
N VAL A 271 14.32 -5.81 -15.63
CA VAL A 271 13.96 -4.77 -14.65
C VAL A 271 15.12 -3.82 -14.38
N THR A 272 16.34 -4.32 -14.17
CA THR A 272 17.51 -3.49 -13.82
C THR A 272 18.06 -2.68 -14.99
N THR A 273 17.88 -3.15 -16.23
CA THR A 273 18.40 -2.49 -17.44
C THR A 273 17.38 -1.57 -18.12
N HIS A 274 16.09 -1.91 -18.08
CA HIS A 274 15.04 -1.17 -18.79
C HIS A 274 14.13 -0.38 -17.86
N ILE A 275 13.75 -0.93 -16.70
CA ILE A 275 12.72 -0.33 -15.84
C ILE A 275 13.33 0.62 -14.82
N LEU A 276 14.19 0.13 -13.92
CA LEU A 276 14.71 0.92 -12.80
C LEU A 276 15.46 2.20 -13.21
N PRO A 277 16.31 2.21 -14.26
CA PRO A 277 16.96 3.46 -14.70
C PRO A 277 15.94 4.54 -15.08
N ARG A 278 14.92 4.17 -15.86
CA ARG A 278 13.85 5.09 -16.26
C ARG A 278 12.94 5.45 -15.09
N SER A 279 12.73 4.54 -14.14
CA SER A 279 12.01 4.83 -12.90
C SER A 279 12.70 5.92 -12.10
N VAL A 280 14.03 5.87 -12.00
CA VAL A 280 14.82 6.90 -11.29
C VAL A 280 14.76 8.24 -12.02
N GLU A 281 14.84 8.25 -13.35
CA GLU A 281 14.72 9.47 -14.16
C GLU A 281 13.34 10.13 -14.03
N ASN A 282 12.29 9.31 -13.95
CA ASN A 282 10.90 9.78 -13.84
C ASN A 282 10.43 10.04 -12.40
N ALA A 283 11.11 9.49 -11.40
CA ALA A 283 10.85 9.75 -10.00
C ALA A 283 11.34 11.15 -9.61
N THR A 284 10.44 12.11 -9.57
CA THR A 284 10.74 13.47 -9.10
C THR A 284 11.17 13.46 -7.62
N ARG A 285 12.21 14.25 -7.27
CA ARG A 285 12.73 14.42 -5.89
C ARG A 285 11.63 14.69 -4.85
N ASP A 286 10.58 15.39 -5.25
CA ASP A 286 9.44 15.76 -4.40
C ASP A 286 8.62 14.56 -3.89
N VAL A 287 8.76 13.38 -4.49
CA VAL A 287 8.00 12.17 -4.09
C VAL A 287 8.68 11.44 -2.91
N ILE A 288 9.99 11.63 -2.73
CA ILE A 288 10.76 10.92 -1.71
C ILE A 288 10.85 11.74 -0.40
N TRP A 289 10.81 13.08 -0.53
CA TRP A 289 10.94 14.00 0.59
C TRP A 289 9.59 14.28 1.26
N GLU A 290 9.41 13.83 2.50
CA GLU A 290 8.21 14.12 3.31
C GLU A 290 8.60 15.13 4.40
N PRO A 291 8.24 16.42 4.26
CA PRO A 291 8.78 17.47 5.11
C PRO A 291 8.49 17.30 6.60
N ILE A 292 7.37 16.66 6.96
CA ILE A 292 6.93 16.48 8.35
C ILE A 292 7.84 15.44 9.04
N VAL A 293 8.09 14.32 8.36
CA VAL A 293 8.96 13.24 8.85
C VAL A 293 10.42 13.70 8.85
N GLU A 294 10.87 14.39 7.80
CA GLU A 294 12.25 14.88 7.73
C GLU A 294 12.54 15.94 8.79
N LEU A 295 11.62 16.88 9.03
CA LEU A 295 11.74 17.80 10.16
C LEU A 295 11.76 17.06 11.50
N GLN A 296 10.90 16.06 11.67
CA GLN A 296 10.89 15.27 12.90
C GLN A 296 12.23 14.55 13.12
N ASN A 297 12.78 13.92 12.09
CA ASN A 297 14.06 13.21 12.15
C ASN A 297 15.21 14.18 12.45
N LEU A 298 15.25 15.33 11.77
CA LEU A 298 16.25 16.38 12.00
C LEU A 298 16.21 16.87 13.45
N LEU A 299 15.04 17.23 13.95
CA LEU A 299 14.89 17.71 15.33
C LEU A 299 15.19 16.61 16.36
N GLN A 300 14.81 15.37 16.09
CA GLN A 300 15.08 14.25 16.98
C GLN A 300 16.58 13.91 17.04
N GLY A 301 17.27 13.88 15.89
CA GLY A 301 18.71 13.63 15.80
C GLY A 301 19.53 14.69 16.54
N HIS A 302 19.06 15.94 16.55
CA HIS A 302 19.68 17.05 17.29
C HIS A 302 19.11 17.26 18.71
N TYR A 303 18.38 16.29 19.26
CA TYR A 303 17.82 16.33 20.64
C TYR A 303 16.86 17.50 20.92
N TYR A 304 16.19 18.02 19.89
CA TYR A 304 15.10 19.01 20.00
C TYR A 304 13.73 18.37 20.28
N GLY A 305 13.60 17.05 20.13
CA GLY A 305 12.34 16.33 20.32
C GLY A 305 11.41 16.43 19.11
N GLN A 306 10.14 16.05 19.28
CA GLN A 306 9.19 16.02 18.15
C GLN A 306 8.51 17.38 17.92
N PRO A 307 8.30 17.79 16.66
CA PRO A 307 7.51 18.97 16.33
C PRO A 307 6.02 18.74 16.63
N VAL A 308 5.35 19.77 17.17
CA VAL A 308 3.91 19.74 17.48
C VAL A 308 3.18 20.75 16.59
N TYR A 309 2.14 20.30 15.89
CA TYR A 309 1.35 21.15 14.99
C TYR A 309 -0.01 21.47 15.62
N LYS A 310 -0.33 22.75 15.79
CA LYS A 310 -1.63 23.20 16.30
C LYS A 310 -2.43 23.87 15.20
N TYR A 311 -3.67 23.43 14.99
CA TYR A 311 -4.60 24.10 14.11
C TYR A 311 -5.07 25.42 14.72
N LEU A 312 -5.03 26.49 13.94
CA LEU A 312 -5.60 27.78 14.33
C LEU A 312 -7.00 27.91 13.71
N PRO A 313 -8.06 28.02 14.52
CA PRO A 313 -9.43 28.13 14.02
C PRO A 313 -9.58 29.31 13.06
N ALA A 314 -10.10 29.03 11.86
CA ALA A 314 -10.47 30.04 10.89
C ALA A 314 -12.00 30.21 10.83
N PRO A 315 -12.52 31.37 10.40
CA PRO A 315 -13.95 31.57 10.15
C PRO A 315 -14.50 30.54 9.15
N VAL A 316 -15.80 30.24 9.24
CA VAL A 316 -16.46 29.25 8.35
C VAL A 316 -16.35 29.60 6.87
N SER A 317 -16.15 30.89 6.54
CA SER A 317 -15.95 31.38 5.17
C SER A 317 -14.49 31.36 4.68
N ALA A 318 -13.53 30.93 5.52
CA ALA A 318 -12.13 30.93 5.13
C ALA A 318 -11.82 29.79 4.16
N SER A 319 -11.15 30.12 3.06
CA SER A 319 -10.70 29.15 2.06
C SER A 319 -9.39 28.45 2.44
N GLU A 320 -8.76 28.81 3.56
CA GLU A 320 -7.45 28.32 3.97
C GLU A 320 -7.44 27.82 5.42
N PHE A 321 -6.70 26.74 5.63
CA PHE A 321 -6.38 26.15 6.93
C PHE A 321 -5.03 26.70 7.40
N THR A 322 -4.99 27.25 8.62
CA THR A 322 -3.74 27.75 9.22
C THR A 322 -3.24 26.80 10.30
N VAL A 323 -1.96 26.45 10.27
CA VAL A 323 -1.29 25.60 11.26
C VAL A 323 -0.09 26.35 11.85
N GLU A 324 0.07 26.27 13.17
CA GLU A 324 1.25 26.76 13.89
C GLU A 324 2.11 25.59 14.36
N LEU A 325 3.38 25.58 13.97
CA LEU A 325 4.40 24.61 14.33
C LEU A 325 5.10 25.03 15.62
N TYR A 326 5.23 24.10 16.56
CA TYR A 326 5.91 24.26 17.83
C TYR A 326 7.08 23.27 17.95
N VAL A 327 8.20 23.73 18.50
CA VAL A 327 9.36 22.89 18.87
C VAL A 327 9.75 23.24 20.30
N LYS A 328 9.93 22.22 21.17
CA LYS A 328 10.13 22.40 22.63
C LYS A 328 9.13 23.37 23.28
N GLY A 329 7.87 23.30 22.87
CA GLY A 329 6.79 24.14 23.39
C GLY A 329 6.81 25.61 22.94
N ARG A 330 7.75 26.01 22.07
CA ARG A 330 7.81 27.36 21.52
C ARG A 330 7.26 27.41 20.09
N PRO A 331 6.44 28.41 19.73
CA PRO A 331 5.97 28.58 18.35
C PRO A 331 7.16 28.97 17.46
N ILE A 332 7.30 28.28 16.34
CA ILE A 332 8.39 28.49 15.37
C ILE A 332 7.87 29.19 14.11
N LEU A 333 6.78 28.68 13.55
CA LEU A 333 6.27 29.12 12.25
C LEU A 333 4.77 28.88 12.13
N LYS A 334 4.08 29.75 11.38
CA LYS A 334 2.70 29.56 10.90
C LYS A 334 2.70 29.36 9.40
N ALA A 335 1.87 28.45 8.90
CA ALA A 335 1.64 28.27 7.47
C ALA A 335 0.15 28.06 7.18
N SER A 336 -0.27 28.52 6.00
CA SER A 336 -1.64 28.40 5.52
C SER A 336 -1.71 27.70 4.16
N ALA A 337 -2.75 26.90 3.94
CA ALA A 337 -3.01 26.23 2.66
C ALA A 337 -4.48 25.80 2.52
N ALA A 338 -4.87 25.35 1.32
CA ALA A 338 -6.22 24.86 1.01
C ALA A 338 -6.64 23.59 1.78
N SER A 339 -5.72 22.91 2.47
CA SER A 339 -6.05 21.79 3.37
C SER A 339 -5.11 21.72 4.57
N TYR A 340 -5.57 21.13 5.68
CA TYR A 340 -4.74 20.90 6.87
C TYR A 340 -3.44 20.13 6.54
N LYS A 341 -3.54 19.11 5.69
CA LYS A 341 -2.37 18.31 5.25
C LYS A 341 -1.34 19.18 4.54
N LEU A 342 -1.76 20.03 3.61
CA LEU A 342 -0.87 20.92 2.87
C LEU A 342 -0.28 22.02 3.78
N ALA A 343 -1.08 22.60 4.68
CA ALA A 343 -0.61 23.62 5.61
C ALA A 343 0.46 23.06 6.55
N ARG A 344 0.26 21.83 7.04
CA ARG A 344 1.23 21.10 7.86
C ARG A 344 2.52 20.80 7.09
N GLY A 345 2.40 20.33 5.85
CA GLY A 345 3.55 20.07 4.97
C GLY A 345 4.39 21.33 4.72
N ARG A 346 3.75 22.44 4.36
CA ARG A 346 4.41 23.75 4.16
C ARG A 346 5.13 24.23 5.43
N ALA A 347 4.48 24.09 6.59
CA ALA A 347 5.10 24.49 7.84
C ALA A 347 6.36 23.66 8.14
N ALA A 348 6.28 22.36 7.87
CA ALA A 348 7.37 21.44 8.10
C ALA A 348 8.56 21.68 7.16
N GLU A 349 8.28 21.90 5.86
CA GLU A 349 9.28 22.22 4.84
C GLU A 349 10.04 23.50 5.16
N ALA A 350 9.32 24.58 5.46
CA ALA A 350 9.96 25.86 5.79
C ALA A 350 10.84 25.74 7.04
N ALA A 351 10.36 25.01 8.05
CA ALA A 351 11.12 24.78 9.27
C ALA A 351 12.32 23.84 9.05
N TYR A 352 12.19 22.81 8.22
CA TYR A 352 13.29 21.88 7.90
C TYR A 352 14.49 22.64 7.36
N TRP A 353 14.30 23.45 6.31
CA TRP A 353 15.40 24.22 5.71
C TRP A 353 16.02 25.22 6.69
N HIS A 354 15.20 25.80 7.58
CA HIS A 354 15.70 26.69 8.62
C HIS A 354 16.56 25.96 9.65
N PHE A 355 16.10 24.81 10.16
CA PHE A 355 16.83 24.02 11.14
C PHE A 355 18.05 23.33 10.54
N GLU A 356 17.98 22.83 9.30
CA GLU A 356 19.12 22.18 8.65
C GLU A 356 20.26 23.18 8.43
N LYS A 357 19.94 24.42 8.05
CA LYS A 357 20.94 25.49 7.94
C LYS A 357 21.62 25.83 9.27
N LEU A 358 20.92 25.66 10.40
CA LEU A 358 21.42 25.97 11.73
C LEU A 358 22.16 24.80 12.40
N LEU A 359 21.66 23.58 12.21
CA LEU A 359 22.11 22.38 12.92
C LEU A 359 22.99 21.47 12.05
N GLY A 360 23.00 21.68 10.73
CA GLY A 360 23.50 20.72 9.76
C GLY A 360 22.50 19.58 9.51
N PRO A 361 22.84 18.61 8.64
CA PRO A 361 22.02 17.43 8.44
C PRO A 361 21.85 16.64 9.76
N ALA A 362 20.79 15.83 9.85
CA ALA A 362 20.60 14.97 11.02
C ALA A 362 21.84 14.06 11.21
N PRO A 363 22.39 13.94 12.43
CA PRO A 363 23.59 13.16 12.72
C PRO A 363 23.41 11.65 12.50
#